data_AF-A0A399J0N0-F1
#
_entry.id   AF-A0A399J0N0-F1
#
_cell.length_a   1.000
_cell.length_b   1.000
_cell.length_c   1.000
_cell.angle_alpha   90.00
_cell.angle_beta   90.00
_cell.angle_gamma   90.00
#
_symmetry.space_group_name_H-M   'P 1'
#
loop_
_entity.id
_entity.type
_entity.pdbx_description
1 polymer ?
#
loop_
_entity_poly.entity_id
_entity_poly.type
_entity_poly.pdbx_seq_one_letter_code
_entity_poly.pdbx_strand_id
1 'polypeptide(L)' 'TGVEVADAMVHGGPYPASTNFGATSVGTLSIRRFLRPVCFQNIPKGVLPDDIA' A
#
# COMPACT_ATOMS: atom_id res chain seq x y z
N THR A 1 -1.29 18.86 16.55
CA THR A 1 -0.15 18.24 15.83
C THR A 1 -0.15 18.75 14.40
N GLY A 2 1.01 19.01 13.81
CA GLY A 2 1.13 19.44 12.41
C GLY A 2 1.50 18.26 11.52
N VAL A 3 0.50 17.53 11.02
CA VAL A 3 0.69 16.42 10.06
C VAL A 3 -0.40 16.54 9.01
N GLU A 4 -0.03 16.95 7.80
CA GLU A 4 -0.95 17.07 6.68
C GLU A 4 -1.35 15.69 6.12
N VAL A 5 -2.64 15.51 5.78
CA VAL A 5 -3.14 14.30 5.14
C VAL A 5 -3.08 14.51 3.63
N ALA A 6 -1.92 14.25 3.03
CA ALA A 6 -1.66 14.43 1.61
C ALA A 6 -0.92 13.22 1.01
N ASP A 7 -0.88 13.14 -0.32
CA ASP A 7 -0.22 12.05 -1.06
C ASP A 7 1.28 11.94 -0.74
N ALA A 8 1.93 13.09 -0.53
CA ALA A 8 3.36 13.18 -0.28
C ALA A 8 3.76 12.89 1.18
N MET A 9 2.80 12.62 2.08
CA MET A 9 3.08 12.46 3.51
C MET A 9 3.91 11.19 3.80
N VAL A 10 4.89 11.34 4.70
CA VAL A 10 5.68 10.24 5.27
C VAL A 10 5.62 10.32 6.79
N HIS A 11 4.51 9.86 7.37
CA HIS A 11 4.40 9.64 8.80
C HIS A 11 4.89 8.24 9.17
N GLY A 12 6.04 8.15 9.83
CA GLY A 12 6.76 6.92 10.14
C GLY A 12 8.24 7.21 10.39
N GLY A 13 9.10 6.20 10.23
CA GLY A 13 10.55 6.33 10.37
C GLY A 13 11.20 5.03 10.86
N PRO A 14 12.54 5.02 11.03
CA PRO A 14 13.23 3.89 11.65
C PRO A 14 12.71 3.57 13.06
N TYR A 15 12.92 2.34 13.52
CA TYR A 15 12.62 1.96 14.91
C TYR A 15 13.36 2.90 15.89
N PRO A 16 12.70 3.42 16.96
CA PRO A 16 11.39 3.01 17.49
C PRO A 16 10.17 3.79 16.96
N ALA A 17 10.33 4.72 16.01
CA ALA A 17 9.22 5.53 15.50
C ALA A 17 8.15 4.69 14.77
N SER A 18 8.55 3.57 14.17
CA SER A 18 7.66 2.61 13.52
C SER A 18 8.22 1.20 13.64
N THR A 19 7.33 0.20 13.58
CA THR A 19 7.67 -1.22 13.42
C THR A 19 7.58 -1.69 11.97
N ASN A 20 7.16 -0.81 11.05
CA ASN A 20 6.95 -1.12 9.65
C ASN A 20 8.03 -0.45 8.79
N PHE A 21 8.90 -1.27 8.18
CA PHE A 21 10.05 -0.80 7.40
C PHE A 21 9.61 -0.16 6.07
N GLY A 22 9.84 1.15 5.93
CA GLY A 22 9.63 1.88 4.66
C GLY A 22 8.18 2.24 4.34
N ALA A 23 7.23 2.01 5.23
CA ALA A 23 5.82 2.39 5.06
C ALA A 23 5.49 3.73 5.73
N THR A 24 4.34 4.30 5.36
CA THR A 24 3.72 5.43 6.07
C THR A 24 2.37 5.05 6.68
N SER A 25 2.01 5.66 7.82
CA SER A 25 0.71 5.51 8.47
C SER A 25 -0.28 6.64 8.20
N VAL A 26 0.14 7.72 7.54
CA VAL A 26 -0.72 8.85 7.12
C VAL A 26 -0.44 9.17 5.66
N GLY A 27 -1.44 9.64 4.92
CA GLY A 27 -1.35 9.88 3.48
C GLY A 27 -1.76 8.66 2.67
N THR A 28 -1.99 8.85 1.36
CA THR A 28 -2.60 7.82 0.51
C THR A 28 -1.73 6.59 0.31
N LEU A 29 -0.40 6.73 0.37
CA LEU A 29 0.53 5.59 0.31
C LEU A 29 0.32 4.57 1.44
N SER A 30 -0.32 4.95 2.55
CA SER A 30 -0.59 4.06 3.68
C SER A 30 -1.48 2.85 3.31
N ILE A 31 -2.29 2.95 2.25
CA ILE A 31 -3.13 1.84 1.76
C ILE A 31 -2.30 0.60 1.40
N ARG A 32 -1.06 0.79 0.94
CA ARG A 32 -0.15 -0.32 0.53
C ARG A 32 0.16 -1.27 1.68
N ARG A 33 -0.03 -0.87 2.93
CA ARG A 33 0.15 -1.73 4.11
C ARG A 33 -0.88 -2.85 4.20
N PHE A 34 -1.99 -2.74 3.47
CA PHE A 34 -3.10 -3.68 3.48
C PHE A 34 -3.28 -4.41 2.16
N LEU A 35 -2.33 -4.25 1.23
CA LEU A 35 -2.35 -4.87 -0.09
C LEU A 35 -1.23 -5.92 -0.19
N ARG A 36 -1.46 -6.93 -1.01
CA ARG A 36 -0.44 -7.88 -1.46
C ARG A 36 -0.58 -8.11 -2.96
N PRO A 37 0.52 -8.13 -3.74
CA PRO A 37 0.44 -8.45 -5.16
C PRO A 37 0.09 -9.93 -5.38
N VAL A 38 -0.60 -10.22 -6.48
CA VAL A 38 -0.88 -11.57 -6.98
C VAL A 38 -0.58 -11.60 -8.47
N CYS A 39 0.15 -12.62 -8.93
CA CYS A 39 0.47 -12.80 -10.34
C CYS A 39 -0.44 -13.88 -10.95
N PHE A 40 -0.96 -13.63 -12.15
CA PHE A 40 -1.79 -14.57 -12.89
C PHE A 40 -1.11 -14.91 -14.22
N GLN A 41 -0.94 -16.21 -14.51
CA GLN A 41 -0.32 -16.69 -15.75
C GLN A 41 -1.16 -17.83 -16.34
N ASN A 42 -1.42 -17.76 -17.65
CA ASN A 42 -2.20 -18.76 -18.39
C ASN A 42 -3.59 -19.05 -17.78
N ILE A 43 -4.27 -18.01 -17.26
CA ILE A 43 -5.59 -18.11 -16.66
C ILE A 43 -6.68 -17.77 -17.71
N PRO A 44 -7.76 -18.56 -17.82
CA PRO A 44 -8.87 -18.25 -18.72
C PRO A 44 -9.53 -16.90 -18.39
N LYS A 45 -9.86 -16.10 -19.42
CA LYS A 45 -10.43 -14.75 -19.27
C LYS A 45 -11.70 -14.71 -18.40
N GLY A 46 -12.55 -15.74 -18.46
CA GLY A 46 -13.81 -15.79 -17.71
C GLY A 46 -13.67 -15.97 -16.19
N VAL A 47 -12.46 -16.19 -15.67
CA VAL A 47 -12.19 -16.32 -14.23
C VAL A 47 -11.10 -15.36 -13.74
N LEU A 48 -10.64 -14.45 -14.59
CA LEU A 48 -9.77 -13.36 -14.15
C LEU A 48 -10.57 -12.37 -13.29
N PRO A 49 -9.94 -11.73 -12.29
CA PRO A 49 -10.55 -10.59 -11.61
C PRO A 49 -10.85 -9.45 -12.59
N ASP A 50 -11.99 -8.77 -12.43
CA ASP A 50 -12.45 -7.70 -13.33
C ASP A 50 -11.41 -6.58 -13.52
N ASP A 51 -10.63 -6.28 -12.47
CA ASP A 51 -9.59 -5.23 -12.51
C ASP A 51 -8.45 -5.51 -13.50
N ILE A 52 -8.31 -6.76 -13.97
CA ILE A 52 -7.24 -7.21 -14.87
C ILE A 52 -7.75 -8.12 -16.01
N ALA A 53 -9.07 -8.28 -16.17
CA ALA A 53 -9.70 -9.18 -17.15
C ALA A 53 -9.74 -8.64 -18.59
#